data_AF-A0A4U2CV50-F1
#
_entry.id   AF-A0A4U2CV50-F1
#
_cell.length_a   1.000
_cell.length_b   1.000
_cell.length_c   1.000
_cell.angle_alpha   90.00
_cell.angle_beta   90.00
_cell.angle_gamma   90.00
#
_symmetry.space_group_name_H-M   'P 1'
#
loop_
_entity.id
_entity.type
_entity.pdbx_description
1 polymer ?
#
loop_
_entity_poly.entity_id
_entity_poly.type
_entity_poly.pdbx_seq_one_letter_code
_entity_poly.pdbx_strand_id
1 'polypeptide(L)'
;NQGMIDAVLKLGNRFTAPFGGFIEAENVIGLKWVKLVDIKYLCTDEEAETIEYVIQKDHYVVGTYQDRKLYILLFGGEPKHHQIKGLEQDGKNNVFGLF
;
A
#
# COMPACT_ATOMS: atom_id res chain seq x y z
N ASN A 1 2.85 -16.25 7.27
CA ASN A 1 2.93 -15.13 6.30
C ASN A 1 4.38 -15.04 5.82
N GLN A 2 4.68 -15.00 4.52
CA GLN A 2 6.08 -14.94 4.04
C GLN A 2 6.70 -13.54 4.15
N GLY A 3 5.98 -12.57 4.74
CA GLY A 3 6.43 -11.19 4.86
C GLY A 3 6.49 -10.47 3.51
N MET A 4 5.71 -10.94 2.53
CA MET A 4 5.65 -10.39 1.17
C MET A 4 4.31 -9.70 0.96
N ILE A 5 4.31 -8.66 0.14
CA ILE A 5 3.14 -7.87 -0.20
C ILE A 5 3.15 -7.51 -1.69
N ASP A 6 1.95 -7.41 -2.27
CA ASP A 6 1.76 -7.13 -3.68
C ASP A 6 1.43 -5.65 -3.91
N ALA A 7 2.04 -5.07 -4.94
CA ALA A 7 1.72 -3.76 -5.47
C ALA A 7 1.23 -3.88 -6.92
N VAL A 8 0.32 -2.99 -7.33
CA VAL A 8 -0.11 -2.83 -8.72
C VAL A 8 0.65 -1.67 -9.36
N LEU A 9 1.31 -1.97 -10.48
CA LEU A 9 2.06 -1.02 -11.29
C LEU A 9 1.14 -0.32 -12.31
N LYS A 10 1.64 0.72 -13.00
CA LYS A 10 0.84 1.57 -13.90
C LYS A 10 0.10 0.81 -15.01
N LEU A 11 0.63 -0.33 -15.44
CA LEU A 11 0.07 -1.16 -16.50
C LEU A 11 -0.82 -2.30 -15.99
N GLY A 12 -1.18 -2.30 -14.70
CA GLY A 12 -1.95 -3.38 -14.07
C GLY A 12 -1.11 -4.61 -13.69
N ASN A 13 0.19 -4.60 -14.00
CA ASN A 13 1.12 -5.65 -13.58
C ASN A 13 1.23 -5.68 -12.05
N ARG A 14 1.38 -6.88 -11.50
CA ARG A 14 1.66 -7.09 -10.09
C ARG A 14 3.16 -7.16 -9.84
N PHE A 15 3.59 -6.57 -8.74
CA PHE A 15 4.96 -6.60 -8.25
C PHE A 15 4.95 -6.99 -6.77
N THR A 16 5.63 -8.08 -6.45
CA THR A 16 5.73 -8.62 -5.10
C THR A 16 7.08 -8.27 -4.50
N ALA A 17 7.10 -7.73 -3.28
CA ALA A 17 8.34 -7.46 -2.55
C ALA A 17 8.16 -7.68 -1.04
N PRO A 18 9.24 -7.76 -0.27
CA PRO A 18 9.14 -7.83 1.19
C PRO A 18 8.43 -6.60 1.76
N PHE A 19 7.61 -6.82 2.78
CA PHE A 19 6.99 -5.76 3.55
C PHE A 19 8.02 -5.08 4.46
N GLY A 20 8.09 -3.76 4.37
CA GLY A 20 9.05 -2.93 5.11
C GLY A 20 8.49 -2.31 6.39
N GLY A 21 7.18 -2.37 6.61
CA GLY A 21 6.51 -1.70 7.71
C GLY A 21 5.75 -0.45 7.27
N PHE A 22 5.66 0.52 8.18
CA PHE A 22 4.85 1.73 8.02
C PHE A 22 5.74 2.98 7.97
N ILE A 23 5.37 3.93 7.11
CA ILE A 23 6.05 5.22 6.98
C ILE A 23 5.00 6.33 7.10
N GLU A 24 5.24 7.31 7.97
CA GLU A 24 4.43 8.52 8.03
C GLU A 24 4.72 9.40 6.81
N ALA A 25 3.72 9.60 5.96
CA ALA A 25 3.88 10.27 4.66
C ALA A 25 4.32 11.73 4.81
N GLU A 26 3.93 12.38 5.90
CA GLU A 26 4.32 13.78 6.20
C GLU A 26 5.82 13.93 6.48
N ASN A 27 6.50 12.85 6.86
CA ASN A 27 7.92 12.88 7.21
C ASN A 27 8.86 12.72 6.00
N VAL A 28 8.33 12.45 4.80
CA VAL A 28 9.16 12.14 3.62
C VAL A 28 8.70 12.88 2.37
N ILE A 29 9.56 13.75 1.85
CA ILE A 29 9.32 14.53 0.63
C ILE A 29 9.69 13.69 -0.60
N GLY A 30 8.82 13.66 -1.61
CA GLY A 30 9.12 13.06 -2.92
C GLY A 30 8.86 11.55 -3.04
N LEU A 31 8.12 10.96 -2.09
CA LEU A 31 7.72 9.55 -2.17
C LEU A 31 6.88 9.27 -3.41
N LYS A 32 7.24 8.21 -4.14
CA LYS A 32 6.40 7.64 -5.20
C LYS A 32 5.38 6.70 -4.58
N TRP A 33 4.10 6.99 -4.78
CA TRP A 33 3.02 6.23 -4.17
C TRP A 33 2.55 5.07 -5.05
N VAL A 34 2.45 3.88 -4.47
CA VAL A 34 1.91 2.69 -5.13
C VAL A 34 0.59 2.23 -4.52
N LYS A 35 -0.13 1.41 -5.28
CA LYS A 35 -1.33 0.72 -4.83
C LYS A 35 -0.94 -0.66 -4.32
N LEU A 36 -0.96 -0.86 -3.01
CA LEU A 36 -0.78 -2.18 -2.41
C LEU A 36 -2.12 -2.92 -2.39
N VAL A 37 -2.13 -4.19 -2.77
CA VAL A 37 -3.35 -5.00 -2.92
C VAL A 37 -3.25 -6.30 -2.14
N ASP A 38 -4.38 -7.02 -2.06
CA ASP A 38 -4.51 -8.29 -1.34
C ASP A 38 -4.19 -8.20 0.16
N ILE A 39 -4.25 -6.98 0.72
CA ILE A 39 -4.20 -6.71 2.15
C ILE A 39 -5.61 -6.79 2.72
N LYS A 40 -5.80 -7.63 3.75
CA LYS A 40 -7.08 -7.77 4.46
C LYS A 40 -7.07 -7.09 5.83
N TYR A 41 -5.92 -7.13 6.50
CA TYR A 41 -5.76 -6.67 7.86
C TYR A 41 -4.43 -5.95 7.99
N LEU A 42 -4.41 -4.90 8.81
CA LEU A 42 -3.18 -4.32 9.34
C LEU A 42 -3.13 -4.66 10.82
N CYS A 43 -1.99 -5.15 11.24
CA CYS A 43 -1.71 -5.51 12.62
C CYS A 43 -0.58 -4.62 13.12
N THR A 44 -0.59 -4.30 14.41
CA THR A 44 0.45 -3.47 15.04
C THR A 44 1.51 -4.27 15.76
N ASP A 45 1.28 -5.57 15.96
CA ASP A 45 2.27 -6.50 16.49
C ASP A 45 3.03 -7.21 15.36
N GLU A 46 4.29 -7.58 15.65
CA GLU A 46 5.18 -8.23 14.70
C GLU A 46 4.71 -9.64 14.29
N GLU A 47 3.90 -10.27 15.13
CA GLU A 47 3.36 -11.62 14.92
C GLU A 47 2.03 -11.62 14.13
N ALA A 48 1.49 -10.43 13.86
CA ALA A 48 0.22 -10.18 13.19
C ALA A 48 -1.00 -10.82 13.88
N GLU A 49 -0.99 -10.90 15.21
CA GLU A 49 -2.04 -11.49 16.03
C GLU A 49 -3.18 -10.51 16.35
N THR A 50 -2.86 -9.23 16.50
CA THR A 50 -3.81 -8.18 16.85
C THR A 50 -4.18 -7.35 15.63
N ILE A 51 -5.38 -7.58 15.11
CA ILE A 51 -5.94 -6.78 14.01
C ILE A 51 -6.29 -5.40 14.54
N GLU A 52 -5.57 -4.39 14.09
CA GLU A 52 -5.88 -2.99 14.39
C GLU A 52 -6.81 -2.37 13.35
N TYR A 53 -6.63 -2.79 12.09
CA TYR A 53 -7.38 -2.22 10.97
C TYR A 53 -7.86 -3.29 10.00
N VAL A 54 -9.13 -3.22 9.59
CA VAL A 54 -9.73 -4.11 8.58
C VAL A 54 -9.84 -3.37 7.26
N ILE A 55 -9.16 -3.89 6.23
CA ILE A 55 -9.25 -3.36 4.87
C ILE A 55 -10.44 -4.01 4.17
N GLN A 56 -11.36 -3.19 3.65
CA GLN A 56 -12.51 -3.68 2.91
C GLN A 56 -12.07 -4.43 1.65
N LYS A 57 -12.83 -5.45 1.26
CA LYS A 57 -12.57 -6.19 0.02
C LYS A 57 -12.55 -5.23 -1.18
N ASP A 58 -11.71 -5.55 -2.17
CA ASP A 58 -11.55 -4.78 -3.40
C ASP A 58 -11.06 -3.34 -3.14
N HIS A 59 -10.29 -3.13 -2.06
CA HIS A 59 -9.57 -1.91 -1.80
C HIS A 59 -8.06 -2.09 -2.02
N TYR A 60 -7.41 -1.02 -2.45
CA TYR A 60 -5.96 -0.91 -2.37
C TYR A 60 -5.58 0.01 -1.21
N VAL A 61 -4.42 -0.23 -0.62
CA VAL A 61 -3.80 0.62 0.39
C VAL A 61 -2.71 1.46 -0.27
N VAL A 62 -2.60 2.73 0.13
CA VAL A 62 -1.55 3.62 -0.37
C VAL A 62 -0.22 3.24 0.28
N GLY A 63 0.78 2.97 -0.54
CA GLY A 63 2.11 2.59 -0.08
C GLY A 63 3.23 3.26 -0.86
N THR A 64 4.47 2.87 -0.60
CA THR A 64 5.65 3.26 -1.38
C THR A 64 6.64 2.10 -1.49
N TYR A 65 7.55 2.19 -2.45
CA TYR A 65 8.65 1.25 -2.60
C TYR A 65 9.97 1.97 -2.40
N GLN A 66 10.72 1.50 -1.42
CA GLN A 66 12.01 2.07 -1.06
C GLN A 66 12.91 0.93 -0.55
N ASP A 67 14.22 1.02 -0.82
CA ASP A 67 15.20 0.03 -0.32
C ASP A 67 14.83 -1.43 -0.58
N ARG A 68 14.22 -1.68 -1.75
CA ARG A 68 13.72 -2.98 -2.22
C ARG A 68 12.59 -3.59 -1.39
N LYS A 69 11.88 -2.77 -0.62
CA LYS A 69 10.74 -3.16 0.21
C LYS A 69 9.53 -2.28 -0.09
N LEU A 70 8.35 -2.83 0.17
CA LEU A 70 7.08 -2.11 0.07
C LEU A 70 6.62 -1.70 1.47
N TYR A 71 6.27 -0.43 1.62
CA TYR A 71 5.82 0.17 2.88
C TYR A 71 4.39 0.67 2.74
N ILE A 72 3.62 0.59 3.81
CA ILE A 72 2.32 1.25 3.90
C ILE A 72 2.54 2.69 4.36
N LEU A 73 1.84 3.63 3.72
CA LEU A 73 1.88 5.03 4.11
C LEU A 73 0.76 5.34 5.11
N LEU A 74 1.18 5.94 6.23
CA LEU A 74 0.31 6.52 7.23
C LEU A 74 0.19 8.03 6.98
N PHE A 75 -0.97 8.58 7.32
CA PHE A 75 -1.27 10.00 7.22
C PHE A 75 -1.90 10.43 8.53
N GLY A 76 -1.11 11.03 9.41
CA GLY A 76 -1.51 11.31 10.80
C GLY A 76 -1.72 10.02 11.60
N GLY A 77 -0.88 9.01 11.37
CA GLY A 77 -0.99 7.70 12.02
C GLY A 77 -2.00 6.72 11.40
N GLU A 78 -2.84 7.16 10.45
CA GLU A 78 -3.85 6.30 9.83
C GLU A 78 -3.50 5.89 8.39
N PRO A 79 -3.75 4.62 7.99
CA PRO A 79 -3.57 4.19 6.61
C PRO A 79 -4.64 4.82 5.71
N LYS A 80 -4.29 5.08 4.45
CA LYS A 80 -5.27 5.43 3.41
C LYS A 80 -5.55 4.23 2.51
N HIS A 81 -6.82 3.93 2.30
CA HIS A 81 -7.23 2.91 1.35
C HIS A 81 -8.42 3.37 0.50
N HIS A 82 -8.52 2.86 -0.71
CA HIS A 82 -9.57 3.24 -1.64
C HIS A 82 -10.09 2.03 -2.40
N GLN A 83 -11.39 2.04 -2.70
CA GLN A 83 -12.00 1.04 -3.55
C GLN A 83 -11.29 1.03 -4.90
N ILE A 84 -10.97 -0.17 -5.39
CA ILE A 84 -10.28 -0.40 -6.66
C ILE A 84 -11.12 0.04 -7.87
N LYS A 85 -12.42 0.41 -7.67
CA LYS A 85 -13.43 0.82 -8.67
C LYS A 85 -12.84 0.88 -10.08
N GLY A 86 -13.17 -0.18 -10.85
CA GLY A 86 -12.80 -0.46 -12.23
C GLY A 86 -11.72 0.44 -12.79
N LEU A 87 -10.54 -0.14 -13.04
CA LEU A 87 -9.32 0.27 -13.77
C LEU A 87 -9.48 1.26 -14.96
N GLU A 88 -10.37 2.24 -14.86
CA GLU A 88 -10.82 3.14 -15.91
C GLU A 88 -10.52 4.58 -15.48
N GLN A 89 -9.51 5.12 -16.15
CA GLN A 89 -9.65 6.39 -16.88
C GLN A 89 -10.21 7.58 -16.11
N ASP A 90 -9.65 7.94 -14.96
CA ASP A 90 -9.59 9.36 -14.62
C ASP A 90 -8.15 9.71 -14.25
N GLY A 91 -7.51 10.48 -15.13
CA GLY A 91 -6.13 10.95 -15.05
C GLY A 91 -5.88 11.94 -13.89
N LYS A 92 -6.62 11.80 -12.79
CA LYS A 92 -6.55 12.60 -11.56
C LYS A 92 -6.03 11.81 -10.35
N ASN A 93 -5.82 10.49 -10.48
CA ASN A 93 -5.30 9.69 -9.37
C ASN A 93 -3.78 9.79 -9.28
N ASN A 94 -3.30 10.66 -8.39
CA ASN A 94 -1.90 10.96 -8.09
C ASN A 94 -1.10 9.78 -7.47
N VAL A 95 -1.58 8.55 -7.60
CA VAL A 95 -0.91 7.33 -7.12
C VAL A 95 -0.16 6.72 -8.29
N PHE A 96 1.12 7.05 -8.39
CA PHE A 96 2.00 6.62 -9.47
C PHE A 96 2.43 5.15 -9.29
N GLY A 97 1.86 4.23 -10.07
CA GLY A 97 2.46 2.91 -10.20
C GLY A 97 3.95 3.03 -10.53
N LEU A 98 4.78 2.20 -9.88
CA LEU A 98 6.21 2.21 -10.13
C LEU A 98 6.47 1.66 -11.53
N PHE A 99 7.15 2.50 -12.32
CA PHE A 99 7.54 2.29 -13.71
C PHE A 99 6.34 2.13 -14.67
#